data_AF-A0A7Y6A8P5-F1
#
_entry.id   AF-A0A7Y6A8P5-F1
#
_cell.length_a   1.000
_cell.length_b   1.000
_cell.length_c   1.000
_cell.angle_alpha   90.00
_cell.angle_beta   90.00
_cell.angle_gamma   90.00
#
_symmetry.space_group_name_H-M   'P 1'
#
loop_
_entity.id
_entity.type
_entity.pdbx_description
1 polymer ?
#
loop_
_entity_poly.entity_id
_entity_poly.type
_entity_poly.pdbx_seq_one_letter_code
_entity_poly.pdbx_strand_id
1 'polypeptide(L)'
;MATQRHEIEAWLGDDHGLDDAGILQLMEISDEINTRYPDPDDQPERDAALAAAYRLTAGEAPERILTELGAERLAAKRAELAALAALQQAALMLIPDRTISENAFCTQADLNRMSVRAWLGKR
;
A
#
# COMPACT_ATOMS: atom_id res chain seq x y z
N MET A 1 20.05 9.80 4.15
CA MET A 1 21.17 9.23 4.90
C MET A 1 21.47 7.88 4.28
N ALA A 2 22.73 7.45 4.22
CA ALA A 2 23.05 6.13 3.68
C ALA A 2 22.73 5.05 4.71
N THR A 3 21.98 4.03 4.28
CA THR A 3 21.57 2.87 5.06
C THR A 3 22.81 2.16 5.56
N GLN A 4 22.84 1.85 6.86
CA GLN A 4 23.97 1.18 7.46
C GLN A 4 23.75 -0.34 7.48
N ARG A 5 24.84 -1.11 7.38
CA ARG A 5 24.78 -2.58 7.33
C ARG A 5 24.00 -3.20 8.50
N HIS A 6 24.22 -2.67 9.71
CA HIS A 6 23.53 -3.15 10.91
C HIS A 6 22.01 -2.89 10.89
N GLU A 7 21.53 -1.91 10.12
CA GLU A 7 20.09 -1.65 9.94
C GLU A 7 19.46 -2.75 9.08
N ILE A 8 20.14 -3.16 8.00
CA ILE A 8 19.71 -4.27 7.14
C ILE A 8 19.78 -5.60 7.89
N GLU A 9 20.88 -5.87 8.60
CA GLU A 9 21.02 -7.10 9.40
C GLU A 9 19.96 -7.18 10.52
N ALA A 10 19.63 -6.06 11.17
CA ALA A 10 18.57 -6.01 12.18
C ALA A 10 17.17 -6.25 11.57
N TRP A 11 16.91 -5.76 10.36
CA TRP A 11 15.65 -6.00 9.65
C TRP A 11 15.51 -7.46 9.18
N LEU A 12 16.61 -8.03 8.67
CA LEU A 12 16.68 -9.39 8.15
C LEU A 12 16.59 -10.47 9.25
N GLY A 13 17.13 -10.19 10.44
CA GLY A 13 17.31 -11.17 11.51
C GLY A 13 18.43 -12.18 11.20
N ASP A 14 18.64 -13.16 12.08
CA ASP A 14 19.88 -13.98 12.06
C ASP A 14 19.96 -15.04 10.93
N ASP A 15 18.84 -15.40 10.29
CA ASP A 15 18.76 -16.53 9.32
C ASP A 15 18.24 -16.09 7.95
N HIS A 16 18.90 -15.09 7.37
CA HIS A 16 18.47 -14.44 6.14
C HIS A 16 19.09 -15.02 4.86
N GLY A 17 20.04 -15.95 4.97
CA GLY A 17 20.58 -16.71 3.83
C GLY A 17 21.30 -15.90 2.74
N LEU A 18 21.61 -14.62 2.99
CA LEU A 18 22.35 -13.76 2.05
C LEU A 18 23.84 -13.77 2.36
N ASP A 19 24.65 -13.67 1.31
CA ASP A 19 26.07 -13.39 1.44
C ASP A 19 26.33 -11.88 1.57
N ASP A 20 27.60 -11.50 1.77
CA ASP A 20 28.02 -10.10 1.89
C ASP A 20 27.64 -9.25 0.68
N ALA A 21 27.66 -9.85 -0.53
CA ALA A 21 27.31 -9.15 -1.76
C ALA A 21 25.81 -8.85 -1.81
N GLY A 22 24.97 -9.81 -1.39
CA GLY A 22 23.52 -9.62 -1.26
C GLY A 22 23.16 -8.57 -0.21
N ILE A 23 23.87 -8.53 0.92
CA ILE A 23 23.67 -7.48 1.94
C ILE A 23 24.02 -6.10 1.38
N LEU A 24 25.17 -5.97 0.70
CA LEU A 24 25.57 -4.71 0.06
C LEU A 24 24.56 -4.25 -0.99
N GLN A 25 24.08 -5.18 -1.82
CA GLN A 25 23.03 -4.89 -2.80
C GLN A 25 21.74 -4.38 -2.13
N LEU A 26 21.31 -4.99 -1.02
CA LEU A 26 20.13 -4.53 -0.29
C LEU A 26 20.31 -3.16 0.36
N MET A 27 21.52 -2.82 0.82
CA MET A 27 21.80 -1.48 1.34
C MET A 27 21.62 -0.42 0.25
N GLU A 28 22.13 -0.65 -0.95
CA GLU A 28 21.97 0.26 -2.09
C GLU A 28 20.49 0.41 -2.47
N ILE A 29 19.76 -0.70 -2.55
CA ILE A 29 18.32 -0.67 -2.85
C ILE A 29 17.54 0.05 -1.73
N SER A 30 17.90 -0.15 -0.47
CA SER A 30 17.28 0.54 0.68
C SER A 30 17.43 2.06 0.57
N ASP A 31 18.59 2.56 0.16
CA ASP A 31 18.80 3.99 -0.06
C ASP A 31 17.92 4.55 -1.19
N GLU A 32 17.75 3.80 -2.27
CA GLU A 32 16.84 4.15 -3.36
C GLU A 32 15.37 4.14 -2.90
N ILE A 33 14.97 3.14 -2.11
CA ILE A 33 13.63 3.01 -1.54
C ILE A 33 13.33 4.19 -0.62
N ASN A 34 14.25 4.55 0.29
CA ASN A 34 14.12 5.70 1.19
C ASN A 34 14.01 7.02 0.42
N THR A 35 14.67 7.11 -0.74
CA THR A 35 14.54 8.28 -1.63
C THR A 35 13.19 8.32 -2.34
N ARG A 36 12.65 7.15 -2.71
CA ARG A 36 11.34 7.02 -3.39
C ARG A 36 10.15 7.25 -2.45
N TYR A 37 10.31 6.88 -1.19
CA TYR A 37 9.28 6.93 -0.14
C TYR A 37 9.83 7.73 1.06
N PRO A 38 9.90 9.06 0.96
CA PRO A 38 10.58 9.90 1.95
C PRO A 38 9.73 10.18 3.20
N ASP A 39 8.40 10.02 3.11
CA ASP A 39 7.50 10.45 4.18
C ASP A 39 7.42 9.37 5.28
N PRO A 40 7.38 9.73 6.57
CA PRO A 40 7.31 8.75 7.66
C PRO A 40 6.13 7.78 7.51
N ASP A 41 5.01 8.27 6.97
CA ASP A 41 3.80 7.48 6.75
C ASP A 41 3.93 6.45 5.61
N ASP A 42 4.96 6.55 4.76
CA ASP A 42 5.26 5.57 3.70
C ASP A 42 6.00 4.32 4.23
N GLN A 43 6.07 4.12 5.56
CA GLN A 43 6.73 2.95 6.14
C GLN A 43 6.20 1.62 5.55
N PRO A 44 4.88 1.42 5.38
CA PRO A 44 4.35 0.19 4.76
C PRO A 44 4.87 -0.03 3.33
N GLU A 45 4.96 1.03 2.52
CA GLU A 45 5.47 1.00 1.15
C GLU A 45 6.97 0.68 1.13
N ARG A 46 7.75 1.27 2.04
CA ARG A 46 9.17 0.96 2.21
C ARG A 46 9.38 -0.51 2.57
N ASP A 47 8.65 -1.00 3.56
CA ASP A 47 8.75 -2.39 4.03
C ASP A 47 8.36 -3.37 2.93
N ALA A 48 7.27 -3.10 2.20
CA ALA A 48 6.83 -3.93 1.08
C ALA A 48 7.86 -3.94 -0.07
N ALA A 49 8.44 -2.79 -0.40
CA ALA A 49 9.47 -2.69 -1.43
C ALA A 49 10.76 -3.42 -1.04
N LEU A 50 11.21 -3.26 0.23
CA LEU A 50 12.40 -3.91 0.74
C LEU A 50 12.22 -5.44 0.83
N ALA A 51 11.03 -5.90 1.22
CA ALA A 51 10.69 -7.32 1.22
C ALA A 51 10.74 -7.94 -0.19
N ALA A 52 10.20 -7.24 -1.20
CA ALA A 52 10.29 -7.70 -2.58
C ALA A 52 11.75 -7.75 -3.08
N ALA A 53 12.55 -6.75 -2.75
CA ALA A 53 13.98 -6.72 -3.08
C ALA A 53 14.73 -7.89 -2.43
N TYR A 54 14.51 -8.12 -1.13
CA TYR A 54 15.09 -9.23 -0.39
C TYR A 54 14.78 -10.58 -1.04
N ARG A 55 13.51 -10.85 -1.37
CA ARG A 55 13.09 -12.12 -1.99
C ARG A 55 13.80 -12.38 -3.32
N LEU A 56 13.96 -11.34 -4.14
CA LEU A 56 14.69 -11.43 -5.41
C LEU A 56 16.19 -11.66 -5.20
N THR A 57 16.81 -10.94 -4.26
CA THR A 57 18.23 -11.12 -3.92
C THR A 57 18.50 -12.50 -3.31
N ALA A 58 17.56 -13.04 -2.53
CA ALA A 58 17.61 -14.40 -1.98
C ALA A 58 17.39 -15.51 -3.03
N GLY A 59 17.15 -15.14 -4.30
CA GLY A 59 17.04 -16.09 -5.40
C GLY A 59 15.66 -16.76 -5.52
N GLU A 60 14.62 -16.19 -4.92
CA GLU A 60 13.27 -16.68 -5.15
C GLU A 60 12.83 -16.42 -6.60
N ALA A 61 12.11 -17.37 -7.19
CA ALA A 61 11.69 -17.32 -8.59
C ALA A 61 10.84 -16.07 -8.87
N PRO A 62 11.24 -15.19 -9.82
CA PRO A 62 10.51 -13.96 -10.13
C PRO A 62 9.04 -14.20 -10.50
N GLU A 63 8.73 -15.28 -11.22
CA GLU A 63 7.36 -15.62 -11.62
C GLU A 63 6.46 -15.89 -10.42
N ARG A 64 7.00 -16.50 -9.37
CA ARG A 64 6.29 -16.76 -8.12
C ARG A 64 5.98 -15.44 -7.40
N ILE A 65 6.99 -14.59 -7.22
CA ILE A 65 6.83 -13.28 -6.56
C ILE A 65 5.78 -12.44 -7.29
N LEU A 66 5.87 -12.35 -8.63
CA LEU A 66 4.91 -11.60 -9.44
C LEU A 66 3.49 -12.13 -9.34
N THR A 67 3.33 -13.46 -9.28
CA THR A 67 2.02 -14.10 -9.14
C THR A 67 1.39 -13.77 -7.78
N GLU A 68 2.16 -13.85 -6.70
CA GLU A 68 1.70 -13.54 -5.34
C GLU A 68 1.32 -12.06 -5.20
N LEU A 69 2.22 -11.14 -5.57
CA LEU A 69 1.96 -9.69 -5.53
C LEU A 69 0.78 -9.30 -6.42
N GLY A 70 0.64 -9.94 -7.58
CA GLY A 70 -0.51 -9.74 -8.47
C GLY A 70 -1.83 -10.17 -7.84
N ALA A 71 -1.85 -11.30 -7.12
CA ALA A 71 -3.01 -11.80 -6.40
C ALA A 71 -3.40 -10.88 -5.24
N GLU A 72 -2.42 -10.42 -4.45
CA GLU A 72 -2.63 -9.46 -3.35
C GLU A 72 -3.22 -8.16 -3.85
N ARG A 73 -2.65 -7.58 -4.91
CA ARG A 73 -3.17 -6.36 -5.56
C ARG A 73 -4.61 -6.53 -6.03
N LEU A 74 -4.93 -7.69 -6.62
CA LEU A 74 -6.29 -7.99 -7.07
C LEU A 74 -7.27 -8.11 -5.90
N ALA A 75 -6.85 -8.73 -4.80
CA ALA A 75 -7.66 -8.86 -3.59
C ALA A 75 -7.95 -7.49 -2.96
N ALA A 76 -6.93 -6.64 -2.81
CA ALA A 76 -7.08 -5.28 -2.29
C ALA A 76 -8.05 -4.45 -3.15
N LYS A 77 -7.90 -4.52 -4.49
CA LYS A 77 -8.81 -3.84 -5.42
C LYS A 77 -10.26 -4.32 -5.28
N ARG A 78 -10.48 -5.62 -5.08
CA ARG A 78 -11.83 -6.17 -4.86
C ARG A 78 -12.43 -5.67 -3.55
N ALA A 79 -11.63 -5.61 -2.49
CA ALA A 79 -12.06 -5.08 -1.20
C ALA A 79 -12.43 -3.58 -1.29
N GLU A 80 -11.62 -2.78 -1.97
CA GLU A 80 -11.90 -1.36 -2.25
C GLU A 80 -13.23 -1.19 -3.00
N LEU A 81 -13.44 -1.93 -4.09
CA LEU A 81 -14.69 -1.87 -4.86
C LEU A 81 -15.92 -2.25 -4.02
N ALA A 82 -15.79 -3.26 -3.16
CA ALA A 82 -16.86 -3.66 -2.25
C ALA A 82 -17.18 -2.56 -1.21
N ALA A 83 -16.14 -1.93 -0.63
CA ALA A 83 -16.30 -0.82 0.30
C ALA A 83 -16.97 0.39 -0.38
N LEU A 84 -16.57 0.72 -1.61
CA LEU A 84 -17.19 1.80 -2.39
C LEU A 84 -18.66 1.52 -2.70
N ALA A 85 -19.02 0.28 -3.05
CA ALA A 85 -20.42 -0.09 -3.27
C ALA A 85 -21.26 0.08 -1.99
N ALA A 86 -20.71 -0.29 -0.83
CA ALA A 86 -21.38 -0.09 0.45
C ALA A 86 -21.53 1.41 0.79
N LEU A 87 -20.49 2.21 0.58
CA LEU A 87 -20.53 3.67 0.76
C LEU A 87 -21.55 4.34 -0.17
N GLN A 88 -21.63 3.89 -1.43
CA GLN A 88 -22.64 4.37 -2.36
C GLN A 88 -24.06 4.10 -1.85
N GLN A 89 -24.34 2.88 -1.38
CA GLN A 89 -25.65 2.54 -0.82
C GLN A 89 -25.95 3.36 0.45
N ALA A 90 -24.95 3.55 1.33
CA ALA A 90 -25.09 4.39 2.51
C ALA A 90 -25.41 5.85 2.15
N ALA A 91 -24.75 6.41 1.14
CA ALA A 91 -25.02 7.77 0.65
C ALA A 91 -26.46 7.91 0.14
N LEU A 92 -26.95 6.92 -0.63
CA LEU A 92 -28.31 6.88 -1.16
C LEU A 92 -29.38 6.79 -0.07
N MET A 93 -29.07 6.19 1.09
CA MET A 93 -30.00 6.06 2.21
C MET A 93 -29.95 7.25 3.16
N LEU A 94 -28.75 7.66 3.59
CA LEU A 94 -28.58 8.60 4.71
C LEU A 94 -28.73 10.06 4.30
N ILE A 95 -28.35 10.43 3.07
CA ILE A 95 -28.38 11.83 2.62
C ILE A 95 -29.81 12.29 2.31
N PRO A 96 -30.65 11.53 1.57
CA PRO A 96 -32.03 11.93 1.32
C PRO A 96 -32.89 12.00 2.59
N ASP A 97 -32.62 11.12 3.56
CA ASP A 97 -33.28 11.10 4.88
C ASP A 97 -32.79 12.21 5.82
N ARG A 98 -31.82 13.03 5.38
CA ARG A 98 -31.21 14.11 6.16
C ARG A 98 -30.51 13.66 7.45
N THR A 99 -30.23 12.36 7.60
CA THR A 99 -29.45 11.79 8.70
C THR A 99 -28.02 12.33 8.71
N ILE A 100 -27.46 12.60 7.53
CA ILE A 100 -26.16 13.26 7.36
C ILE A 100 -26.20 14.21 6.16
N SER A 101 -25.47 15.32 6.25
CA SER A 101 -25.30 16.23 5.11
C SER A 101 -24.34 15.66 4.07
N GLU A 102 -24.47 16.05 2.80
CA GLU A 102 -23.55 15.67 1.71
C GLU A 102 -22.09 15.97 2.07
N ASN A 103 -21.84 17.14 2.68
CA ASN A 103 -20.49 17.55 3.09
C ASN A 103 -19.93 16.67 4.21
N ALA A 104 -20.72 16.42 5.26
CA ALA A 104 -20.30 15.58 6.37
C ALA A 104 -20.04 14.13 5.92
N PHE A 105 -20.84 13.61 4.98
CA PHE A 105 -20.62 12.30 4.39
C PHE A 105 -19.27 12.24 3.64
N CYS A 106 -18.97 13.23 2.79
CA CYS A 106 -17.72 13.29 2.04
C CYS A 106 -16.50 13.32 2.97
N THR A 107 -16.54 14.14 4.03
CA THR A 107 -15.44 14.24 5.00
C THR A 107 -15.24 12.94 5.80
N GLN A 108 -16.32 12.30 6.26
CA GLN A 108 -16.20 11.08 7.06
C GLN A 108 -15.79 9.86 6.24
N ALA A 109 -16.25 9.78 5.00
CA ALA A 109 -15.93 8.67 4.11
C ALA A 109 -14.62 8.88 3.31
N ASP A 110 -13.96 10.03 3.49
CA ASP A 110 -12.80 10.47 2.70
C ASP A 110 -13.05 10.37 1.19
N LEU A 111 -14.16 10.96 0.74
CA LEU A 111 -14.58 10.91 -0.67
C LEU A 111 -14.64 12.30 -1.28
N ASN A 112 -14.32 12.37 -2.57
CA ASN A 112 -14.57 13.56 -3.37
C ASN A 112 -16.09 13.80 -3.51
N ARG A 113 -16.50 15.06 -3.32
CA ARG A 113 -17.89 15.50 -3.47
C ARG A 113 -18.52 15.15 -4.82
N MET A 114 -17.76 15.21 -5.91
CA MET A 114 -18.26 14.88 -7.24
C MET A 114 -18.64 13.40 -7.36
N SER A 115 -17.89 12.50 -6.72
CA SER A 115 -18.22 11.07 -6.68
C SER A 115 -19.55 10.84 -5.98
N VAL A 116 -19.74 11.46 -4.81
CA VAL A 116 -20.98 11.35 -4.03
C VAL A 116 -22.17 11.97 -4.79
N ARG A 117 -21.98 13.12 -5.44
CA ARG A 117 -23.03 13.74 -6.27
C ARG A 117 -23.45 12.86 -7.44
N ALA A 118 -22.48 12.24 -8.12
CA ALA A 118 -22.74 11.31 -9.22
C ALA A 118 -23.59 10.12 -8.73
N TRP A 119 -23.27 9.56 -7.56
CA TRP A 119 -24.09 8.49 -6.95
C TRP A 119 -25.53 8.93 -6.67
N LEU A 120 -25.72 10.16 -6.20
CA LEU A 120 -27.04 10.74 -5.93
C LEU A 120 -27.78 11.19 -7.21
N GLY A 121 -27.21 10.98 -8.40
CA GLY A 121 -27.78 11.44 -9.67
C GLY A 121 -27.75 12.97 -9.86
N LYS A 122 -26.95 13.68 -9.06
CA LYS A 122 -26.80 15.14 -9.14
C LYS A 122 -25.63 15.47 -10.09
N ARG A 123 -25.86 16.40 -11.02
CA ARG A 123 -24.80 16.98 -11.87
C ARG A 123 -24.11 18.14 -11.16
#